data_AF-A0A0C2HHC0-F1
#
_entry.id   AF-A0A0C2HHC0-F1
#
_cell.length_a   1.000
_cell.length_b   1.000
_cell.length_c   1.000
_cell.angle_alpha   90.00
_cell.angle_beta   90.00
_cell.angle_gamma   90.00
#
_symmetry.space_group_name_H-M   'P 1'
#
loop_
_entity.id
_entity.type
_entity.pdbx_description
1 polymer ?
#
loop_
_entity_poly.entity_id
_entity_poly.type
_entity_poly.pdbx_seq_one_letter_code
_entity_poly.pdbx_strand_id
1 'polypeptide(L)'
;MLVLCQDEVFLDVDPAKSPLRFPSADRIRRFGDDPTSAQYHKRVAAHRKLIVEKLVLLAHSFIKGICDAISCFPLGLIWLVQQLNTALIEVKRLTVDEAALICTDLIVTNLLCPAIINPENIGIISDTPISHIARFNLMQIGQIIQSDN
;
A
#
# COMPACT_ATOMS: atom_id res chain seq x y z
N MET A 1 -1.28 -7.75 10.03
CA MET A 1 -1.60 -9.13 9.59
C MET A 1 -2.94 -9.28 8.87
N LEU A 2 -3.91 -8.35 9.01
CA LEU A 2 -5.25 -8.51 8.42
C LEU A 2 -5.22 -8.75 6.90
N VAL A 3 -4.34 -8.06 6.16
CA VAL A 3 -4.15 -8.24 4.70
C VAL A 3 -3.66 -9.63 4.33
N LEU A 4 -2.79 -10.22 5.16
CA LEU A 4 -2.25 -11.57 4.92
C LEU A 4 -3.31 -12.65 5.15
N CYS A 5 -4.34 -12.37 5.95
CA CYS A 5 -5.45 -13.28 6.22
C CYS A 5 -6.64 -13.07 5.26
N GLN A 6 -6.64 -11.99 4.47
CA GLN A 6 -7.72 -11.60 3.56
C GLN A 6 -7.24 -11.66 2.11
N ASP A 7 -6.71 -12.81 1.70
CA ASP A 7 -6.07 -12.99 0.40
C ASP A 7 -6.97 -13.69 -0.65
N GLU A 8 -8.28 -13.69 -0.44
CA GLU A 8 -9.25 -14.25 -1.40
C GLU A 8 -9.47 -13.38 -2.64
N VAL A 9 -9.22 -12.06 -2.54
CA VAL A 9 -9.57 -11.08 -3.58
C VAL A 9 -8.43 -10.07 -3.77
N PHE A 10 -8.10 -9.81 -5.03
CA PHE A 10 -7.18 -8.75 -5.43
C PHE A 10 -7.80 -7.37 -5.18
N LEU A 11 -7.04 -6.47 -4.54
CA LEU A 11 -7.40 -5.06 -4.36
C LEU A 11 -7.04 -4.23 -5.60
N ASP A 12 -7.40 -4.73 -6.78
CA ASP A 12 -7.13 -4.11 -8.08
C ASP A 12 -8.24 -3.10 -8.42
N VAL A 13 -7.90 -1.82 -8.47
CA VAL A 13 -8.83 -0.71 -8.70
C VAL A 13 -9.01 -0.37 -10.19
N ASP A 14 -8.23 -1.00 -11.07
CA ASP A 14 -8.31 -0.83 -12.51
C ASP A 14 -9.56 -1.57 -13.05
N PRO A 15 -10.57 -0.85 -13.57
CA PRO A 15 -11.81 -1.47 -14.04
C PRO A 15 -11.62 -2.40 -15.24
N ALA A 16 -10.53 -2.25 -16.01
CA ALA A 16 -10.22 -3.12 -17.13
C ALA A 16 -9.51 -4.41 -16.68
N LYS A 17 -8.70 -4.35 -15.61
CA LYS A 17 -7.91 -5.50 -15.13
C LYS A 17 -8.61 -6.30 -14.02
N SER A 18 -9.38 -5.63 -13.17
CA SER A 18 -10.05 -6.26 -12.02
C SER A 18 -10.93 -7.45 -12.42
N PRO A 19 -11.79 -7.37 -13.47
CA PRO A 19 -12.57 -8.54 -13.91
C PRO A 19 -11.72 -9.70 -14.44
N LEU A 20 -10.52 -9.42 -14.97
CA LEU A 20 -9.60 -10.43 -15.51
C LEU A 20 -8.89 -11.23 -14.41
N ARG A 21 -8.97 -10.79 -13.14
CA ARG A 21 -8.46 -11.54 -11.98
C ARG A 21 -9.32 -12.73 -11.60
N PHE A 22 -10.54 -12.82 -12.14
CA PHE A 22 -11.47 -13.92 -11.89
C PHE A 22 -11.40 -14.97 -13.01
N PRO A 23 -11.52 -16.27 -12.68
CA PRO A 23 -11.77 -17.31 -13.66
C PRO A 23 -13.01 -16.98 -14.51
N SER A 24 -13.03 -17.41 -15.78
CA SER A 24 -14.10 -17.06 -16.71
C SER A 24 -15.51 -17.36 -16.20
N ALA A 25 -15.71 -18.50 -15.51
CA ALA A 25 -17.00 -18.86 -14.92
C ALA A 25 -17.45 -17.88 -13.82
N ASP A 26 -16.54 -17.51 -12.91
CA ASP A 26 -16.83 -16.56 -11.83
C ASP A 26 -17.02 -15.14 -12.35
N ARG A 27 -16.27 -14.74 -13.38
CA ARG A 27 -16.42 -13.45 -14.05
C ARG A 27 -17.83 -13.32 -14.64
N ILE A 28 -18.30 -14.33 -15.37
CA ILE A 28 -19.65 -14.35 -15.94
C ILE A 28 -20.70 -14.30 -14.83
N ARG A 29 -20.54 -15.12 -13.78
CA ARG A 29 -21.46 -15.14 -12.63
C ARG A 29 -21.54 -13.77 -11.92
N ARG A 30 -20.40 -13.09 -11.73
CA ARG A 30 -20.32 -11.83 -10.99
C ARG A 30 -20.77 -10.63 -11.83
N PHE A 31 -20.33 -10.55 -13.09
CA PHE A 31 -20.48 -9.34 -13.91
C PHE A 31 -21.45 -9.52 -15.07
N GLY A 32 -21.66 -10.74 -15.56
CA GLY A 32 -22.45 -11.03 -16.76
C GLY A 32 -21.58 -11.57 -17.90
N ASP A 33 -22.23 -12.13 -18.90
CA ASP A 33 -21.63 -12.73 -20.10
C ASP A 33 -21.33 -11.72 -21.21
N ASP A 34 -22.11 -10.63 -21.30
CA ASP A 34 -21.88 -9.53 -22.25
C ASP A 34 -21.11 -8.36 -21.61
N PRO A 35 -19.81 -8.17 -21.95
CA PRO A 35 -18.98 -7.09 -21.43
C PRO A 35 -19.40 -5.70 -21.92
N THR A 36 -20.17 -5.60 -23.01
CA THR A 36 -20.61 -4.31 -23.59
C THR A 36 -21.90 -3.81 -22.95
N SER A 37 -22.60 -4.67 -22.21
CA SER A 37 -23.87 -4.34 -21.59
C SER A 37 -23.74 -3.29 -20.49
N ALA A 38 -24.73 -2.41 -20.39
CA ALA A 38 -24.81 -1.42 -19.32
C ALA A 38 -24.86 -2.08 -17.93
N GLN A 39 -25.46 -3.28 -17.82
CA GLN A 39 -25.55 -4.02 -16.56
C GLN A 39 -24.18 -4.56 -16.13
N TYR A 40 -23.36 -5.05 -17.07
CA TYR A 40 -21.99 -5.47 -16.81
C TYR A 40 -21.15 -4.31 -16.27
N HIS A 41 -21.18 -3.17 -16.96
CA HIS A 41 -20.46 -1.97 -16.51
C HIS A 41 -20.93 -1.51 -15.12
N LYS A 42 -22.23 -1.56 -14.82
CA LYS A 42 -22.77 -1.23 -13.49
C LYS A 42 -22.24 -2.18 -12.41
N ARG A 43 -22.17 -3.48 -12.68
CA ARG A 43 -21.66 -4.50 -11.73
C ARG A 43 -20.15 -4.36 -11.51
N VAL A 44 -19.38 -4.09 -12.57
CA VAL A 44 -17.93 -3.81 -12.47
C VAL A 44 -17.69 -2.54 -11.65
N ALA A 45 -18.45 -1.46 -11.89
CA ALA A 45 -18.35 -0.23 -11.12
C ALA A 45 -18.69 -0.45 -9.62
N ALA A 46 -19.73 -1.22 -9.32
CA ALA A 46 -20.09 -1.57 -7.94
C ALA A 46 -18.98 -2.40 -7.26
N HIS A 47 -18.42 -3.39 -7.96
CA HIS A 47 -17.30 -4.16 -7.45
C HIS A 47 -16.07 -3.29 -7.19
N ARG A 48 -15.70 -2.42 -8.14
CA ARG A 48 -14.60 -1.45 -7.97
C ARG A 48 -14.81 -0.58 -6.74
N LYS A 49 -16.03 -0.08 -6.52
CA LYS A 49 -16.34 0.71 -5.32
C LYS A 49 -16.03 -0.06 -4.03
N LEU A 50 -16.47 -1.31 -3.94
CA LEU A 50 -16.19 -2.18 -2.78
C LEU A 50 -14.68 -2.42 -2.59
N ILE A 51 -13.95 -2.63 -3.69
CA ILE A 51 -12.49 -2.82 -3.64
C ILE A 51 -11.78 -1.55 -3.14
N VAL A 52 -12.17 -0.38 -3.66
CA VAL A 52 -11.63 0.92 -3.21
C VAL A 52 -11.91 1.13 -1.73
N GLU A 53 -13.15 0.91 -1.27
CA GLU A 53 -13.51 1.04 0.15
C GLU A 53 -12.65 0.14 1.04
N LYS A 54 -12.46 -1.13 0.65
CA LYS A 54 -11.57 -2.06 1.38
C LYS A 54 -10.13 -1.57 1.40
N LEU A 55 -9.60 -1.14 0.26
CA LEU A 55 -8.22 -0.69 0.15
C LEU A 55 -7.98 0.56 1.01
N VAL A 56 -8.91 1.51 1.01
CA VAL A 56 -8.89 2.69 1.88
C VAL A 56 -8.86 2.28 3.35
N LEU A 57 -9.76 1.40 3.79
CA LEU A 57 -9.80 0.94 5.18
C LEU A 57 -8.49 0.27 5.62
N LEU A 58 -7.92 -0.56 4.76
CA LEU A 58 -6.66 -1.24 5.04
C LEU A 58 -5.50 -0.24 5.10
N ALA A 59 -5.38 0.68 4.13
CA ALA A 59 -4.35 1.72 4.12
C ALA A 59 -4.43 2.58 5.39
N HIS A 60 -5.62 3.02 5.78
CA HIS A 60 -5.83 3.77 7.03
C HIS A 60 -5.40 2.96 8.26
N SER A 61 -5.68 1.67 8.29
CA SER A 61 -5.22 0.80 9.38
C SER A 61 -3.70 0.68 9.44
N PHE A 62 -3.01 0.67 8.30
CA PHE A 62 -1.54 0.69 8.25
C PHE A 62 -0.98 2.02 8.75
N ILE A 63 -1.49 3.15 8.22
CA ILE A 63 -1.08 4.49 8.64
C ILE A 63 -1.27 4.65 10.15
N LYS A 64 -2.45 4.30 10.66
CA LYS A 64 -2.74 4.34 12.09
C LYS A 64 -1.75 3.48 12.89
N GLY A 65 -1.46 2.26 12.44
CA GLY A 65 -0.49 1.38 13.10
C GLY A 65 0.92 1.97 13.14
N ILE A 66 1.36 2.63 12.06
CA ILE A 66 2.66 3.32 12.00
C ILE A 66 2.67 4.50 12.97
N CYS A 67 1.64 5.35 12.95
CA CYS A 67 1.53 6.50 13.84
C CYS A 67 1.48 6.08 15.32
N ASP A 68 0.70 5.05 15.65
CA ASP A 68 0.60 4.52 17.02
C ASP A 68 1.95 3.97 17.52
N ALA A 69 2.80 3.50 16.62
CA ALA A 69 4.12 2.94 16.92
C ALA A 69 5.28 3.96 16.79
N ILE A 70 5.00 5.23 16.47
CA ILE A 70 6.07 6.21 16.16
C ILE A 70 7.01 6.46 17.34
N SER A 71 6.52 6.31 18.58
CA SER A 71 7.35 6.42 19.79
C SER A 71 8.38 5.29 19.93
N CYS A 72 8.19 4.17 19.22
CA CYS A 72 9.11 3.04 19.21
C CYS A 72 10.21 3.20 18.15
N PHE A 73 10.24 4.31 17.41
CA PHE A 73 11.21 4.50 16.35
C PHE A 73 12.65 4.53 16.93
N PRO A 74 13.61 3.79 16.35
CA PRO A 74 14.93 3.64 16.94
C PRO A 74 15.66 5.00 17.09
N LEU A 75 16.14 5.29 18.31
CA LEU A 75 16.81 6.57 18.63
C LEU A 75 17.99 6.88 17.68
N GLY A 76 18.75 5.86 17.28
CA GLY A 76 19.85 6.03 16.32
C GLY A 76 19.39 6.50 14.94
N LEU A 77 18.23 6.01 14.47
CA LEU A 77 17.65 6.47 13.21
C LEU A 77 17.05 7.88 13.35
N ILE A 78 16.42 8.19 14.49
CA ILE A 78 15.94 9.56 14.77
C ILE A 78 17.11 10.55 14.66
N TRP A 79 18.20 10.26 15.35
CA TRP A 79 19.38 11.11 15.32
C TRP A 79 19.95 11.26 13.91
N LEU A 80 20.05 10.15 13.15
CA LEU A 80 20.55 10.18 11.79
C LEU A 80 19.71 11.09 10.88
N VAL A 81 18.38 10.97 10.94
CA VAL A 81 17.45 11.80 10.17
C VAL A 81 17.56 13.27 10.57
N GLN A 82 17.70 13.56 11.87
CA GLN A 82 17.92 14.93 12.35
C GLN A 82 19.22 15.52 11.80
N GLN A 83 20.32 14.78 11.85
CA GLN A 83 21.60 15.23 11.29
C GLN A 83 21.52 15.46 9.78
N LEU A 84 20.84 14.55 9.05
CA LEU A 84 20.60 14.72 7.63
C LEU A 84 19.82 16.01 7.36
N ASN A 85 18.71 16.23 8.07
CA ASN A 85 17.88 17.42 7.92
C ASN A 85 18.67 18.71 8.19
N THR A 86 19.44 18.75 9.28
CA THR A 86 20.32 19.89 9.59
C THR A 86 21.35 20.12 8.49
N ALA A 87 22.00 19.07 7.98
CA ALA A 87 22.96 19.19 6.89
C ALA A 87 22.32 19.69 5.58
N LEU A 88 21.11 19.23 5.25
CA LEU A 88 20.36 19.69 4.07
C LEU A 88 20.02 21.18 4.15
N ILE A 89 19.62 21.67 5.32
CA ILE A 89 19.23 23.08 5.52
C ILE A 89 20.48 23.97 5.64
N GLU A 90 21.42 23.63 6.51
CA GLU A 90 22.53 24.52 6.86
C GLU A 90 23.67 24.48 5.85
N VAL A 91 23.98 23.29 5.32
CA VAL A 91 25.10 23.10 4.39
C VAL A 91 24.63 23.18 2.94
N LYS A 92 23.57 22.45 2.59
CA LYS A 92 23.03 22.44 1.22
C LYS A 92 22.08 23.61 0.92
N ARG A 93 21.69 24.38 1.92
CA ARG A 93 20.84 25.58 1.79
C ARG A 93 19.49 25.28 1.13
N LEU A 94 18.97 24.06 1.34
CA LEU A 94 17.63 23.71 0.92
C LEU A 94 16.60 24.40 1.81
N THR A 95 15.39 24.57 1.28
CA THR A 95 14.25 24.99 2.08
C THR A 95 13.87 23.91 3.08
N VAL A 96 13.16 24.31 4.14
CA VAL A 96 12.65 23.37 5.16
C VAL A 96 11.76 22.31 4.52
N ASP A 97 10.91 22.70 3.56
CA ASP A 97 9.99 21.80 2.88
C ASP A 97 10.73 20.77 2.00
N GLU A 98 11.74 21.19 1.24
CA GLU A 98 12.57 20.27 0.44
C GLU A 98 13.34 19.27 1.33
N ALA A 99 13.91 19.76 2.44
CA ALA A 99 14.63 18.90 3.38
C ALA A 99 13.69 17.89 4.07
N ALA A 100 12.48 18.32 4.44
CA ALA A 100 11.45 17.47 5.00
C ALA A 100 10.98 16.40 3.99
N LEU A 101 10.81 16.76 2.72
CA LEU A 101 10.44 15.81 1.66
C LEU A 101 11.51 14.73 1.50
N ILE A 102 12.79 15.10 1.46
CA ILE A 102 13.90 14.14 1.36
C ILE A 102 13.95 13.21 2.58
N CYS A 103 13.79 13.75 3.79
CA CYS A 103 13.76 12.94 5.00
C CYS A 103 12.55 12.00 5.04
N THR A 104 11.40 12.47 4.54
CA THR A 104 10.18 11.67 4.42
C THR A 104 10.38 10.54 3.41
N ASP A 105 11.00 10.80 2.26
CA ASP A 105 11.31 9.75 1.28
C ASP A 105 12.27 8.70 1.85
N LEU A 106 13.28 9.13 2.63
CA LEU A 106 14.18 8.19 3.31
C LEU A 106 13.43 7.24 4.26
N ILE A 107 12.48 7.75 5.04
CA ILE A 107 11.75 6.92 6.00
C ILE A 107 10.62 6.13 5.33
N VAL A 108 9.77 6.79 4.55
CA VAL A 108 8.58 6.17 3.97
C VAL A 108 8.97 5.28 2.80
N THR A 109 9.63 5.83 1.79
CA THR A 109 9.96 5.09 0.56
C THR A 109 11.06 4.06 0.79
N ASN A 110 12.11 4.37 1.54
CA ASN A 110 13.29 3.51 1.62
C ASN A 110 13.31 2.58 2.84
N LEU A 111 12.48 2.82 3.87
CA LEU A 111 12.41 1.95 5.05
C LEU A 111 11.03 1.28 5.20
N LEU A 112 9.94 2.06 5.24
CA LEU A 112 8.61 1.51 5.53
C LEU A 112 7.99 0.76 4.35
N CYS A 113 8.01 1.31 3.14
CA CYS A 113 7.40 0.67 1.96
C CYS A 113 8.01 -0.71 1.64
N PRO A 114 9.34 -0.90 1.64
CA PRO A 114 9.94 -2.22 1.43
C PRO A 114 9.50 -3.25 2.48
N ALA A 115 9.40 -2.81 3.74
CA ALA A 115 8.90 -3.61 4.86
C ALA A 115 7.43 -3.99 4.74
N ILE A 116 6.59 -3.10 4.19
CA ILE A 116 5.17 -3.39 3.94
C ILE A 116 5.00 -4.37 2.78
N ILE A 117 5.76 -4.20 1.69
CA ILE A 117 5.60 -4.99 0.47
C ILE A 117 6.22 -6.39 0.60
N ASN A 118 7.37 -6.51 1.26
CA ASN A 118 8.10 -7.77 1.45
C ASN A 118 8.46 -7.98 2.93
N PRO A 119 7.47 -8.12 3.82
CA PRO A 119 7.72 -8.24 5.26
C PRO A 119 8.56 -9.47 5.64
N GLU A 120 8.55 -10.53 4.82
CA GLU A 120 9.35 -11.73 5.00
C GLU A 120 10.85 -11.47 4.80
N ASN A 121 11.23 -10.60 3.86
CA ASN A 121 12.64 -10.31 3.55
C ASN A 121 13.34 -9.52 4.67
N ILE A 122 12.55 -8.88 5.54
CA ILE A 122 13.02 -8.04 6.65
C ILE A 122 12.69 -8.70 8.00
N GLY A 123 12.14 -9.93 7.99
CA GLY A 123 11.86 -10.71 9.20
C GLY A 123 10.69 -10.18 10.06
N ILE A 124 9.80 -9.37 9.49
CA ILE A 124 8.58 -8.88 10.16
C ILE A 124 7.59 -10.03 10.34
N ILE A 125 7.52 -10.91 9.35
CA ILE A 125 6.84 -12.20 9.46
C ILE A 125 7.89 -13.31 9.42
N SER A 126 7.59 -14.40 10.11
CA SER A 126 8.36 -15.65 10.07
C SER A 126 8.27 -16.31 8.68
N ASP A 127 8.75 -17.54 8.54
CA ASP A 127 8.78 -18.32 7.28
C ASP A 127 7.39 -18.66 6.68
N THR A 128 6.33 -17.95 7.06
CA THR A 128 4.99 -18.11 6.49
C THR A 128 4.98 -17.55 5.06
N PRO A 129 4.74 -18.39 4.04
CA PRO A 129 4.74 -17.94 2.65
C PRO A 129 3.58 -16.97 2.41
N ILE A 130 3.88 -15.79 1.89
CA ILE A 130 2.86 -14.81 1.46
C ILE A 130 2.33 -15.22 0.09
N SER A 131 1.00 -15.39 -0.01
CA SER A 131 0.35 -15.68 -1.27
C SER A 131 0.53 -14.57 -2.29
N HIS A 132 0.42 -14.91 -3.58
CA HIS A 132 0.53 -13.92 -4.65
C HIS A 132 -0.53 -12.81 -4.53
N ILE A 133 -1.74 -13.13 -4.04
CA ILE A 133 -2.83 -12.15 -3.84
C ILE A 133 -2.48 -11.20 -2.69
N ALA A 134 -2.05 -11.72 -1.55
CA ALA A 134 -1.64 -10.91 -0.41
C ALA A 134 -0.50 -9.95 -0.78
N ARG A 135 0.50 -10.42 -1.53
CA ARG A 135 1.62 -9.58 -1.99
C ARG A 135 1.17 -8.47 -2.93
N PHE A 136 0.29 -8.78 -3.90
CA PHE A 136 -0.31 -7.74 -4.74
C PHE A 136 -1.04 -6.70 -3.90
N ASN A 137 -1.83 -7.13 -2.91
CA ASN A 137 -2.59 -6.23 -2.03
C ASN A 137 -1.66 -5.34 -1.19
N LEU A 138 -0.56 -5.89 -0.68
CA LEU A 138 0.47 -5.12 0.04
C LEU A 138 1.15 -4.08 -0.87
N MET A 139 1.41 -4.42 -2.14
CA MET A 139 1.94 -3.45 -3.12
C MET A 139 0.98 -2.27 -3.32
N GLN A 140 -0.32 -2.53 -3.46
CA GLN A 140 -1.33 -1.48 -3.60
C GLN A 140 -1.37 -0.56 -2.37
N ILE A 141 -1.25 -1.13 -1.16
CA ILE A 141 -1.19 -0.35 0.08
C ILE A 141 0.09 0.48 0.16
N GLY A 142 1.25 -0.11 -0.17
CA GLY A 142 2.53 0.60 -0.19
C GLY A 142 2.51 1.80 -1.16
N GLN A 143 1.90 1.65 -2.33
CA GLN A 143 1.72 2.74 -3.29
C GLN A 143 0.87 3.88 -2.74
N ILE A 144 -0.21 3.58 -2.02
CA ILE A 144 -1.05 4.60 -1.39
C ILE A 144 -0.25 5.37 -0.33
N ILE A 145 0.43 4.64 0.57
CA ILE A 145 1.23 5.25 1.64
C ILE A 145 2.34 6.14 1.07
N GLN A 146 2.93 5.76 -0.07
CA GLN A 146 3.94 6.59 -0.75
C GLN A 146 3.33 7.82 -1.44
N SER A 147 2.10 7.72 -1.96
CA SER A 147 1.44 8.79 -2.72
C SER A 147 0.70 9.81 -1.85
N ASP A 148 0.41 9.47 -0.58
CA ASP A 148 -0.19 10.38 0.42
C ASP A 148 0.84 11.32 1.10
N ASN A 149 2.10 11.36 0.61
CA ASN A 149 3.14 12.31 1.07
C ASN A 149 3.10 13.65 0.32
#